data_AF-A0A1V6EN17-F1
#
_entry.id   AF-A0A1V6EN17-F1
#
_cell.length_a   1.000
_cell.length_b   1.000
_cell.length_c   1.000
_cell.angle_alpha   90.00
_cell.angle_beta   90.00
_cell.angle_gamma   90.00
#
_symmetry.space_group_name_H-M   'P 1'
#
loop_
_entity.id
_entity.type
_entity.pdbx_description
1 polymer ?
#
loop_
_entity_poly.entity_id
_entity_poly.type
_entity_poly.pdbx_seq_one_letter_code
_entity_poly.pdbx_strand_id
1 'polypeptide(L)'
;MKRINYILIIFLSLFSCDKKNTTLNDQFCKVDDPMNELVWLKSIIAEAVNPITIHSCSYKNHEGFLVDFCVNCPDGLVVFFDCDSNVLCEFGGIDGRNTCPDFELEVMNKELIYGDTIAANNNDLFCNVNNPLEELNWLKQLVNDNKENEVRAEIYKCIYDSTEGFIIDLCVQCPDGLVEFRDCTGNILCEFGGFDGRVTCPDFELKIIKKELIWTNKD
;
A
#
# COMPACT_ATOMS: atom_id res chain seq x y z
N MET A 1 5.31 13.83 -76.61
CA MET A 1 6.17 14.24 -75.49
C MET A 1 5.46 13.89 -74.18
N LYS A 2 6.17 13.17 -73.30
CA LYS A 2 6.00 12.96 -71.84
C LYS A 2 4.58 12.61 -71.34
N ARG A 3 4.18 11.33 -71.21
CA ARG A 3 4.55 10.27 -70.23
C ARG A 3 4.30 10.66 -68.75
N ILE A 4 3.18 10.12 -68.26
CA ILE A 4 2.74 9.70 -66.91
C ILE A 4 3.79 9.74 -65.80
N ASN A 5 3.39 10.25 -64.63
CA ASN A 5 3.86 9.79 -63.31
C ASN A 5 2.75 10.01 -62.25
N TYR A 6 1.79 9.08 -62.18
CA TYR A 6 0.93 8.87 -61.02
C TYR A 6 1.61 7.82 -60.12
N ILE A 7 2.65 8.23 -59.40
CA ILE A 7 3.30 7.39 -58.38
C ILE A 7 3.55 8.28 -57.17
N LEU A 8 2.51 8.62 -56.40
CA LEU A 8 2.71 9.24 -55.08
C LEU A 8 1.53 9.08 -54.11
N ILE A 9 0.69 8.04 -54.23
CA ILE A 9 -0.42 7.81 -53.27
C ILE A 9 -0.58 6.30 -52.95
N ILE A 10 0.52 5.53 -52.87
CA ILE A 10 0.48 4.11 -52.47
C ILE A 10 1.70 3.79 -51.58
N PHE A 11 1.86 4.51 -50.46
CA PHE A 11 2.84 4.12 -49.43
C PHE A 11 2.41 4.51 -48.00
N LEU A 12 1.10 4.68 -47.77
CA LEU A 12 0.56 5.18 -46.49
C LEU A 12 -0.58 4.32 -45.93
N SER A 13 -0.58 3.02 -46.22
CA SER A 13 -1.65 2.11 -45.80
C SER A 13 -1.19 0.78 -45.17
N LEU A 14 0.05 0.64 -44.70
CA LEU A 14 0.55 -0.62 -44.12
C LEU A 14 0.99 -0.56 -42.65
N PHE A 15 0.51 0.40 -41.87
CA PHE A 15 0.54 0.30 -40.40
C PHE A 15 -0.87 0.22 -39.83
N SER A 16 -1.71 -0.66 -40.40
CA SER A 16 -2.86 -1.19 -39.65
C SER A 16 -2.32 -2.34 -38.80
N CYS A 17 -1.77 -2.02 -37.64
CA CYS A 17 -1.66 -3.02 -36.58
C CYS A 17 -3.09 -3.35 -36.16
N ASP A 18 -3.60 -4.47 -36.65
CA ASP A 18 -4.70 -5.15 -35.98
C ASP A 18 -4.20 -5.53 -34.59
N LYS A 19 -4.48 -4.67 -33.61
CA LYS A 19 -4.60 -5.12 -32.23
C LYS A 19 -5.78 -6.09 -32.25
N LYS A 20 -5.50 -7.36 -32.50
CA LYS A 20 -6.29 -8.44 -31.93
C LYS A 20 -6.28 -8.16 -30.43
N ASN A 21 -7.30 -7.44 -29.96
CA ASN A 21 -7.79 -7.55 -28.60
C ASN A 21 -8.36 -8.97 -28.49
N THR A 22 -7.47 -9.96 -28.52
CA THR A 22 -7.72 -11.21 -27.85
C THR A 22 -7.72 -10.82 -26.39
N THR A 23 -8.92 -10.63 -25.85
CA THR A 23 -9.23 -10.91 -24.46
C THR A 23 -8.79 -12.34 -24.18
N LEU A 24 -7.47 -12.54 -24.06
CA LEU A 24 -6.92 -13.56 -23.19
C LEU A 24 -7.44 -13.11 -21.83
N ASN A 25 -8.37 -13.88 -21.29
CA ASN A 25 -8.67 -13.82 -19.88
C ASN A 25 -7.32 -13.88 -19.16
N ASP A 26 -6.89 -12.74 -18.65
CA ASP A 26 -5.72 -12.54 -17.82
C ASP A 26 -6.04 -13.11 -16.43
N GLN A 27 -6.41 -14.39 -16.42
CA GLN A 27 -6.75 -15.13 -15.22
C GLN A 27 -5.42 -15.40 -14.51
N PHE A 28 -5.30 -14.82 -13.31
CA PHE A 28 -4.19 -15.07 -12.41
C PHE A 28 -4.03 -16.57 -12.18
N CYS A 29 -2.87 -17.13 -12.52
CA CYS A 29 -2.63 -18.56 -12.49
C CYS A 29 -3.62 -19.43 -13.30
N LYS A 30 -4.30 -18.85 -14.32
CA LYS A 30 -5.27 -19.54 -15.20
C LYS A 30 -6.43 -20.23 -14.46
N VAL A 31 -6.78 -19.74 -13.28
CA VAL A 31 -7.89 -20.24 -12.46
C VAL A 31 -8.77 -19.06 -12.03
N ASP A 32 -10.05 -19.30 -11.78
CA ASP A 32 -10.98 -18.27 -11.34
C ASP A 32 -10.97 -18.14 -9.81
N ASP A 33 -10.82 -19.26 -9.11
CA ASP A 33 -10.78 -19.32 -7.65
C ASP A 33 -9.56 -20.14 -7.18
N PRO A 34 -8.39 -19.51 -7.00
CA PRO A 34 -7.17 -20.19 -6.58
C PRO A 34 -7.32 -21.01 -5.29
N MET A 35 -8.15 -20.56 -4.35
CA MET A 35 -8.37 -21.24 -3.07
C MET A 35 -9.18 -22.54 -3.24
N ASN A 36 -10.05 -22.59 -4.24
CA ASN A 36 -10.85 -23.77 -4.54
C ASN A 36 -10.27 -24.68 -5.64
N GLU A 37 -9.44 -24.16 -6.53
CA GLU A 37 -8.95 -24.89 -7.70
C GLU A 37 -7.51 -25.40 -7.53
N LEU A 38 -6.65 -24.71 -6.77
CA LEU A 38 -5.26 -25.15 -6.56
C LEU A 38 -5.15 -26.08 -5.36
N VAL A 39 -5.02 -27.39 -5.65
CA VAL A 39 -4.96 -28.46 -4.63
C VAL A 39 -3.83 -28.23 -3.62
N TRP A 40 -2.68 -27.73 -4.06
CA TRP A 40 -1.52 -27.52 -3.19
C TRP A 40 -1.72 -26.39 -2.18
N LEU A 41 -2.43 -25.31 -2.54
CA LEU A 41 -2.79 -24.24 -1.61
C LEU A 41 -3.74 -24.75 -0.53
N LYS A 42 -4.71 -25.60 -0.90
CA LYS A 42 -5.58 -26.27 0.07
C LYS A 42 -4.80 -27.13 1.05
N SER A 43 -3.78 -27.86 0.58
CA SER A 43 -2.91 -28.66 1.44
C SER A 43 -2.15 -27.79 2.45
N ILE A 44 -1.56 -26.67 2.01
CA ILE A 44 -0.89 -25.71 2.90
C ILE A 44 -1.85 -25.25 4.01
N ILE A 45 -3.08 -24.86 3.62
CA ILE A 45 -4.10 -24.39 4.56
C ILE A 45 -4.51 -25.49 5.55
N ALA A 46 -4.75 -26.70 5.07
CA ALA A 46 -5.20 -27.83 5.89
C ALA A 46 -4.12 -28.33 6.87
N GLU A 47 -2.85 -28.17 6.50
CA GLU A 47 -1.70 -28.63 7.29
C GLU A 47 -1.12 -27.54 8.21
N ALA A 48 -1.62 -26.30 8.10
CA ALA A 48 -1.17 -25.18 8.90
C ALA A 48 -1.42 -25.42 10.42
N VAL A 49 -0.33 -25.42 11.19
CA VAL A 49 -0.36 -25.52 12.66
C VAL A 49 -0.34 -24.16 13.34
N ASN A 50 0.15 -23.13 12.63
CA ASN A 50 0.19 -21.74 13.06
C ASN A 50 -0.76 -20.91 12.20
N PRO A 51 -1.14 -19.69 12.62
CA PRO A 51 -1.75 -18.72 11.72
C PRO A 51 -0.84 -18.47 10.51
N ILE A 52 -1.43 -18.54 9.31
CA ILE A 52 -0.75 -18.28 8.04
C ILE A 52 -1.46 -17.15 7.29
N THR A 53 -0.74 -16.49 6.39
CA THR A 53 -1.36 -15.63 5.37
C THR A 53 -0.90 -16.05 3.98
N ILE A 54 -1.78 -15.84 2.99
CA ILE A 54 -1.49 -16.09 1.58
C ILE A 54 -1.90 -14.85 0.81
N HIS A 55 -0.95 -14.30 0.05
CA HIS A 55 -1.20 -13.20 -0.85
C HIS A 55 -1.01 -13.64 -2.30
N SER A 56 -1.94 -13.31 -3.19
CA SER A 56 -1.66 -13.31 -4.63
C SER A 56 -0.79 -12.10 -4.96
N CYS A 57 0.24 -12.26 -5.79
CA CYS A 57 1.04 -11.15 -6.29
C CYS A 57 1.79 -11.52 -7.58
N SER A 58 2.38 -10.50 -8.21
CA SER A 58 3.26 -10.67 -9.36
C SER A 58 4.66 -10.13 -9.05
N TYR A 59 5.71 -10.88 -9.39
CA TYR A 59 7.10 -10.50 -9.19
C TYR A 59 7.94 -10.96 -10.38
N LYS A 60 8.68 -10.04 -11.03
CA LYS A 60 9.52 -10.30 -12.22
C LYS A 60 8.83 -11.09 -13.34
N ASN A 61 7.58 -10.75 -13.62
CA ASN A 61 6.70 -11.43 -14.59
C ASN A 61 6.29 -12.87 -14.20
N HIS A 62 6.46 -13.25 -12.94
CA HIS A 62 5.87 -14.46 -12.37
C HIS A 62 4.64 -14.09 -11.54
N GLU A 63 3.52 -14.71 -11.84
CA GLU A 63 2.36 -14.75 -10.95
C GLU A 63 2.56 -15.85 -9.92
N GLY A 64 2.13 -15.60 -8.69
CA GLY A 64 2.36 -16.55 -7.63
C GLY A 64 1.74 -16.15 -6.30
N PHE A 65 2.02 -16.97 -5.29
CA PHE A 65 1.48 -16.82 -3.96
C PHE A 65 2.59 -16.62 -2.95
N LEU A 66 2.55 -15.49 -2.25
CA LEU A 66 3.41 -15.24 -1.10
C LEU A 66 2.75 -15.81 0.14
N VAL A 67 3.32 -16.88 0.67
CA VAL A 67 2.82 -17.62 1.83
C VAL A 67 3.70 -17.31 3.03
N ASP A 68 3.12 -16.69 4.05
CA ASP A 68 3.71 -16.58 5.38
C ASP A 68 3.23 -17.75 6.23
N PHE A 69 4.12 -18.68 6.54
CA PHE A 69 3.80 -19.88 7.31
C PHE A 69 3.70 -19.65 8.82
N CYS A 70 4.04 -18.45 9.32
CA CYS A 70 4.01 -18.16 10.74
C CYS A 70 3.92 -16.64 10.97
N VAL A 71 2.70 -16.14 11.06
CA VAL A 71 2.46 -14.70 11.22
C VAL A 71 2.93 -14.23 12.59
N ASN A 72 3.71 -13.13 12.62
CA ASN A 72 4.34 -12.56 13.82
C ASN A 72 5.37 -13.49 14.50
N CYS A 73 5.99 -14.40 13.75
CA CYS A 73 7.05 -15.25 14.25
C CYS A 73 8.42 -14.70 13.83
N PRO A 74 9.33 -14.37 14.78
CA PRO A 74 10.66 -13.84 14.45
C PRO A 74 11.47 -14.75 13.51
N ASP A 75 11.30 -16.06 13.66
CA ASP A 75 11.96 -17.09 12.85
C ASP A 75 11.03 -17.68 11.78
N GLY A 76 9.95 -16.97 11.44
CA GLY A 76 8.97 -17.40 10.44
C GLY A 76 9.59 -17.42 9.04
N LEU A 77 9.27 -18.46 8.28
CA LEU A 77 9.65 -18.56 6.87
C LEU A 77 8.49 -18.05 6.01
N VAL A 78 8.80 -17.12 5.10
CA VAL A 78 7.88 -16.65 4.06
C VAL A 78 8.39 -17.16 2.72
N VAL A 79 7.51 -17.71 1.89
CA VAL A 79 7.89 -18.32 0.61
C VAL A 79 7.00 -17.78 -0.51
N PHE A 80 7.62 -17.37 -1.61
CA PHE A 80 6.91 -17.03 -2.83
C PHE A 80 6.91 -18.25 -3.77
N PHE A 81 5.73 -18.82 -3.98
CA PHE A 81 5.51 -19.93 -4.91
C PHE A 81 5.00 -19.40 -6.25
N ASP A 82 5.36 -20.05 -7.35
CA ASP A 82 4.62 -19.86 -8.61
C ASP A 82 3.27 -20.61 -8.59
N CYS A 83 2.50 -20.45 -9.67
CA CYS A 83 1.20 -21.11 -9.83
C CYS A 83 1.25 -22.65 -9.79
N ASP A 84 2.41 -23.24 -10.08
CA ASP A 84 2.66 -24.68 -10.14
C ASP A 84 3.29 -25.22 -8.84
N SER A 85 3.31 -24.42 -7.76
CA SER A 85 3.89 -24.76 -6.45
C SER A 85 5.43 -24.87 -6.44
N ASN A 86 6.12 -24.32 -7.44
CA ASN A 86 7.57 -24.21 -7.37
C ASN A 86 7.98 -23.02 -6.48
N VAL A 87 8.96 -23.23 -5.61
CA VAL A 87 9.53 -22.16 -4.79
C VAL A 87 10.39 -21.25 -5.65
N LEU A 88 10.03 -19.96 -5.72
CA LEU A 88 10.80 -18.93 -6.40
C LEU A 88 11.63 -18.09 -5.42
N CYS A 89 11.07 -17.76 -4.26
CA CYS A 89 11.76 -16.99 -3.24
C CYS A 89 11.51 -17.51 -1.82
N GLU A 90 12.50 -17.36 -0.95
CA GLU A 90 12.41 -17.63 0.49
C GLU A 90 12.96 -16.44 1.30
N PHE A 91 12.24 -16.10 2.37
CA PHE A 91 12.55 -14.98 3.26
C PHE A 91 12.43 -15.37 4.73
N GLY A 92 13.35 -14.88 5.57
CA GLY A 92 13.34 -15.15 7.00
C GLY A 92 13.79 -16.56 7.34
N GLY A 93 13.10 -17.23 8.25
CA GLY A 93 13.57 -18.48 8.85
C GLY A 93 14.74 -18.27 9.81
N ILE A 94 15.10 -19.33 10.53
CA ILE A 94 16.19 -19.32 11.52
C ILE A 94 17.57 -18.99 10.92
N ASP A 95 17.73 -19.22 9.62
CA ASP A 95 18.94 -18.94 8.85
C ASP A 95 18.91 -17.59 8.12
N GLY A 96 17.84 -16.81 8.26
CA GLY A 96 17.74 -15.46 7.71
C GLY A 96 17.81 -15.42 6.18
N ARG A 97 17.10 -16.34 5.51
CA ARG A 97 17.04 -16.41 4.04
C ARG A 97 16.54 -15.11 3.45
N ASN A 98 17.11 -14.78 2.30
CA ASN A 98 16.61 -13.73 1.41
C ASN A 98 17.09 -14.05 -0.01
N THR A 99 16.41 -14.98 -0.68
CA THR A 99 16.82 -15.41 -2.03
C THR A 99 16.41 -14.42 -3.12
N CYS A 100 15.58 -13.43 -2.79
CA CYS A 100 15.07 -12.39 -3.68
C CYS A 100 15.15 -11.00 -3.01
N PRO A 101 16.35 -10.40 -2.88
CA PRO A 101 16.56 -9.19 -2.10
C PRO A 101 15.81 -7.95 -2.60
N ASP A 102 15.34 -7.96 -3.84
CA ASP A 102 14.56 -6.90 -4.49
C ASP A 102 13.05 -7.19 -4.52
N PHE A 103 12.58 -8.25 -3.86
CA PHE A 103 11.17 -8.63 -3.87
C PHE A 103 10.23 -7.50 -3.45
N GLU A 104 10.49 -6.86 -2.31
CA GLU A 104 9.64 -5.76 -1.80
C GLU A 104 9.62 -4.51 -2.69
N LEU A 105 10.61 -4.34 -3.57
CA LEU A 105 10.69 -3.20 -4.49
C LEU A 105 9.96 -3.47 -5.81
N GLU A 106 9.90 -4.74 -6.24
CA GLU A 106 9.40 -5.12 -7.56
C GLU A 106 8.08 -5.91 -7.51
N VAL A 107 7.60 -6.29 -6.32
CA VAL A 107 6.30 -6.95 -6.17
C VAL A 107 5.17 -6.01 -6.55
N MET A 108 4.21 -6.53 -7.32
CA MET A 108 3.04 -5.80 -7.79
C MET A 108 1.77 -6.57 -7.44
N ASN A 109 0.64 -5.87 -7.40
CA ASN A 109 -0.70 -6.44 -7.24
C ASN A 109 -0.82 -7.41 -6.06
N LYS A 110 -0.17 -7.10 -4.94
CA LYS A 110 -0.19 -7.92 -3.73
C LYS A 110 -1.56 -7.80 -3.06
N GLU A 111 -2.32 -8.88 -3.05
CA GLU A 111 -3.67 -8.96 -2.48
C GLU A 111 -3.75 -10.13 -1.50
N LEU A 112 -4.29 -9.91 -0.30
CA LEU A 112 -4.53 -10.96 0.68
C LEU A 112 -5.72 -11.82 0.26
N ILE A 113 -5.51 -13.12 0.06
CA ILE A 113 -6.56 -14.05 -0.40
C ILE A 113 -6.91 -15.13 0.64
N TYR A 114 -6.06 -15.33 1.66
CA TYR A 114 -6.33 -16.23 2.78
C TYR A 114 -5.55 -15.80 4.03
N GLY A 115 -6.15 -16.03 5.19
CA GLY A 115 -5.61 -15.65 6.50
C GLY A 115 -6.50 -14.64 7.19
N ASP A 116 -6.37 -14.54 8.51
CA ASP A 116 -7.09 -13.53 9.28
C ASP A 116 -6.45 -12.17 9.00
N THR A 117 -7.27 -11.18 8.65
CA THR A 117 -6.84 -9.79 8.55
C THR A 117 -6.32 -9.29 9.89
N ILE A 118 -6.67 -9.89 11.03
CA ILE A 118 -6.05 -9.52 12.32
C ILE A 118 -4.56 -9.94 12.37
N ALA A 119 -4.16 -10.97 11.63
CA ALA A 119 -2.78 -11.40 11.52
C ALA A 119 -2.04 -10.66 10.37
N ALA A 120 -2.72 -10.39 9.25
CA ALA A 120 -2.17 -9.62 8.13
C ALA A 120 -2.16 -8.09 8.36
N ASN A 121 -3.04 -7.55 9.20
CA ASN A 121 -3.20 -6.12 9.48
C ASN A 121 -2.39 -5.66 10.68
N ASN A 122 -1.65 -6.52 11.38
CA ASN A 122 -0.70 -6.02 12.38
C ASN A 122 0.42 -5.15 11.75
N ASN A 123 0.50 -5.08 10.41
CA ASN A 123 1.37 -4.18 9.66
C ASN A 123 0.67 -2.93 9.05
N ASP A 124 -0.65 -2.74 9.21
CA ASP A 124 -1.33 -1.51 8.75
C ASP A 124 -2.29 -0.90 9.79
N LEU A 125 -2.32 -1.44 11.02
CA LEU A 125 -2.88 -0.73 12.17
C LEU A 125 -2.08 0.55 12.40
N PHE A 126 -2.70 1.69 12.14
CA PHE A 126 -2.13 2.98 12.49
C PHE A 126 -2.63 3.37 13.88
N CYS A 127 -1.73 3.59 14.83
CA CYS A 127 -2.06 3.83 16.23
C CYS A 127 -2.82 2.66 16.91
N ASN A 128 -2.51 1.42 16.52
CA ASN A 128 -3.17 0.20 17.04
C ASN A 128 -4.70 0.19 16.86
N VAL A 129 -5.24 0.92 15.88
CA VAL A 129 -6.67 0.98 15.56
C VAL A 129 -6.88 0.85 14.05
N ASN A 130 -8.06 0.40 13.64
CA ASN A 130 -8.36 0.21 12.22
C ASN A 130 -8.79 1.53 11.56
N ASN A 131 -9.58 2.33 12.27
CA ASN A 131 -10.05 3.63 11.82
C ASN A 131 -9.80 4.70 12.89
N PRO A 132 -8.65 5.41 12.81
CA PRO A 132 -8.30 6.44 13.79
C PRO A 132 -9.35 7.55 13.96
N LEU A 133 -10.06 7.92 12.89
CA LEU A 133 -11.07 9.00 12.93
C LEU A 133 -12.32 8.60 13.74
N GLU A 134 -12.58 7.30 13.87
CA GLU A 134 -13.74 6.77 14.59
C GLU A 134 -13.40 6.19 15.97
N GLU A 135 -12.17 5.68 16.13
CA GLU A 135 -11.73 4.93 17.31
C GLU A 135 -10.87 5.76 18.28
N LEU A 136 -10.13 6.78 17.81
CA LEU A 136 -9.41 7.69 18.70
C LEU A 136 -10.33 8.83 19.16
N ASN A 137 -10.79 8.77 20.41
CA ASN A 137 -11.76 9.73 20.95
C ASN A 137 -11.36 11.21 20.75
N TRP A 138 -10.08 11.55 20.94
CA TRP A 138 -9.59 12.91 20.78
C TRP A 138 -9.65 13.38 19.32
N LEU A 139 -9.30 12.50 18.37
CA LEU A 139 -9.28 12.79 16.94
C LEU A 139 -10.70 12.87 16.40
N LYS A 140 -11.58 11.96 16.84
CA LYS A 140 -13.01 11.99 16.54
C LYS A 140 -13.66 13.28 17.01
N GLN A 141 -13.34 13.72 18.23
CA GLN A 141 -13.83 14.99 18.75
C GLN A 141 -13.31 16.17 17.93
N LEU A 142 -12.00 16.21 17.65
CA LEU A 142 -11.37 17.24 16.82
C LEU A 142 -12.06 17.37 15.45
N VAL A 143 -12.33 16.25 14.78
CA VAL A 143 -13.04 16.22 13.50
C VAL A 143 -14.46 16.78 13.65
N ASN A 144 -15.21 16.34 14.67
CA ASN A 144 -16.59 16.81 14.86
C ASN A 144 -16.66 18.31 15.18
N ASP A 145 -15.75 18.81 16.01
CA ASP A 145 -15.67 20.23 16.37
C ASP A 145 -15.34 21.11 15.16
N ASN A 146 -14.63 20.56 14.17
CA ASN A 146 -14.25 21.27 12.96
C ASN A 146 -15.17 21.01 11.77
N LYS A 147 -16.10 20.06 11.78
CA LYS A 147 -17.01 19.78 10.65
C LYS A 147 -17.87 20.98 10.24
N GLU A 148 -18.31 21.76 11.21
CA GLU A 148 -19.18 22.93 10.99
C GLU A 148 -18.39 24.23 10.83
N ASN A 149 -17.06 24.18 10.92
CA ASN A 149 -16.23 25.37 10.83
C ASN A 149 -16.17 25.86 9.38
N GLU A 150 -16.14 27.18 9.19
CA GLU A 150 -15.99 27.78 7.86
C GLU A 150 -14.56 27.69 7.32
N VAL A 151 -13.60 27.41 8.18
CA VAL A 151 -12.18 27.31 7.84
C VAL A 151 -11.83 25.92 7.31
N ARG A 152 -11.04 25.85 6.24
CA ARG A 152 -10.54 24.60 5.67
C ARG A 152 -9.53 23.97 6.64
N ALA A 153 -9.79 22.73 7.03
CA ALA A 153 -8.93 21.94 7.89
C ALA A 153 -8.59 20.61 7.22
N GLU A 154 -7.36 20.13 7.44
CA GLU A 154 -6.82 18.88 6.91
C GLU A 154 -6.14 18.08 8.03
N ILE A 155 -6.31 16.75 7.97
CA ILE A 155 -5.66 15.81 8.90
C ILE A 155 -4.96 14.75 8.06
N TYR A 156 -3.68 14.54 8.35
CA TYR A 156 -2.85 13.51 7.72
C TYR A 156 -2.41 12.49 8.75
N LYS A 157 -2.43 11.19 8.41
CA LYS A 157 -1.64 10.19 9.15
C LYS A 157 -0.18 10.30 8.70
N CYS A 158 0.74 10.23 9.65
CA CYS A 158 2.16 10.50 9.41
C CYS A 158 3.07 9.60 10.28
N ILE A 159 4.17 9.13 9.70
CA ILE A 159 5.26 8.48 10.44
C ILE A 159 6.47 9.41 10.43
N TYR A 160 6.86 9.90 11.61
CA TYR A 160 8.00 10.80 11.82
C TYR A 160 8.95 10.18 12.85
N ASP A 161 10.21 9.95 12.46
CA ASP A 161 11.24 9.37 13.34
C ASP A 161 10.76 8.08 14.04
N SER A 162 10.21 7.16 13.23
CA SER A 162 9.58 5.90 13.69
C SER A 162 8.37 6.04 14.62
N THR A 163 7.84 7.25 14.81
CA THR A 163 6.66 7.53 15.61
C THR A 163 5.44 7.74 14.71
N GLU A 164 4.38 6.96 14.96
CA GLU A 164 3.08 7.16 14.34
C GLU A 164 2.34 8.33 14.99
N GLY A 165 1.73 9.17 14.16
CA GLY A 165 0.94 10.29 14.63
C GLY A 165 0.15 10.98 13.52
N PHE A 166 -0.37 12.15 13.85
CA PHE A 166 -1.24 12.91 12.96
C PHE A 166 -0.72 14.32 12.80
N ILE A 167 -0.62 14.77 11.55
CA ILE A 167 -0.43 16.19 11.25
C ILE A 167 -1.82 16.82 11.21
N ILE A 168 -2.02 17.81 12.07
CA ILE A 168 -3.26 18.55 12.22
C ILE A 168 -3.03 19.96 11.69
N ASP A 169 -3.70 20.31 10.59
CA ASP A 169 -3.76 21.67 10.05
C ASP A 169 -5.22 22.14 10.08
N LEU A 170 -5.59 22.92 11.10
CA LEU A 170 -6.96 23.42 11.24
C LEU A 170 -7.23 24.70 10.44
N CYS A 171 -6.23 25.22 9.71
CA CYS A 171 -6.33 26.48 8.98
C CYS A 171 -5.42 26.44 7.74
N VAL A 172 -5.83 25.64 6.76
CA VAL A 172 -5.09 25.46 5.51
C VAL A 172 -5.01 26.78 4.76
N GLN A 173 -3.80 27.16 4.35
CA GLN A 173 -3.48 28.45 3.69
C GLN A 173 -3.66 29.70 4.55
N CYS A 174 -3.78 29.56 5.87
CA CYS A 174 -3.76 30.70 6.78
C CYS A 174 -2.31 31.11 7.07
N PRO A 175 -1.91 32.37 6.83
CA PRO A 175 -0.54 32.84 7.08
C PRO A 175 -0.08 32.67 8.54
N ASP A 176 -1.03 32.70 9.46
CA ASP A 176 -0.85 32.56 10.91
C ASP A 176 -1.35 31.20 11.44
N GLY A 177 -1.64 30.24 10.54
CA GLY A 177 -2.05 28.89 10.91
C GLY A 177 -0.95 28.14 11.65
N LEU A 178 -1.31 27.52 12.77
CA LEU A 178 -0.44 26.59 13.50
C LEU A 178 -0.74 25.17 13.04
N VAL A 179 0.31 24.45 12.64
CA VAL A 179 0.26 23.02 12.33
C VAL A 179 0.89 22.25 13.47
N GLU A 180 0.23 21.17 13.90
CA GLU A 180 0.70 20.33 15.00
C GLU A 180 0.95 18.91 14.50
N PHE A 181 2.01 18.27 14.98
CA PHE A 181 2.16 16.82 14.90
C PHE A 181 1.85 16.21 16.26
N ARG A 182 0.83 15.36 16.34
CA ARG A 182 0.37 14.71 17.56
C ARG A 182 0.59 13.21 17.52
N ASP A 183 0.97 12.62 18.65
CA ASP A 183 1.05 11.16 18.77
C ASP A 183 -0.35 10.50 18.79
N CYS A 184 -0.38 9.16 18.81
CA CYS A 184 -1.61 8.37 18.87
C CYS A 184 -2.51 8.65 20.08
N THR A 185 -1.96 9.18 21.16
CA THR A 185 -2.70 9.54 22.38
C THR A 185 -3.18 10.99 22.38
N GLY A 186 -2.77 11.79 21.38
CA GLY A 186 -3.15 13.19 21.19
C GLY A 186 -2.15 14.20 21.78
N ASN A 187 -1.00 13.75 22.29
CA ASN A 187 0.04 14.67 22.78
C ASN A 187 0.71 15.38 21.61
N ILE A 188 0.94 16.68 21.75
CA ILE A 188 1.69 17.47 20.75
C ILE A 188 3.17 17.13 20.88
N LEU A 189 3.75 16.62 19.80
CA LEU A 189 5.18 16.34 19.68
C LEU A 189 5.91 17.46 18.92
N CYS A 190 5.26 18.02 17.89
CA CYS A 190 5.82 19.12 17.11
C CYS A 190 4.78 20.22 16.82
N GLU A 191 5.25 21.45 16.68
CA GLU A 191 4.49 22.64 16.30
C GLU A 191 5.24 23.37 15.18
N PHE A 192 4.51 23.82 14.15
CA PHE A 192 5.03 24.53 12.99
C PHE A 192 4.14 25.72 12.62
N GLY A 193 4.75 26.88 12.33
CA GLY A 193 4.02 28.07 11.91
C GLY A 193 3.41 28.84 13.08
N GLY A 194 2.16 29.26 12.94
CA GLY A 194 1.54 30.20 13.87
C GLY A 194 2.08 31.62 13.72
N PHE A 195 1.44 32.57 14.40
CA PHE A 195 1.83 33.99 14.40
C PHE A 195 3.30 34.21 14.82
N ASP A 196 3.80 33.40 15.76
CA ASP A 196 5.17 33.50 16.28
C ASP A 196 6.20 32.73 15.44
N GLY A 197 5.79 32.02 14.38
CA GLY A 197 6.68 31.21 13.55
C GLY A 197 7.35 30.06 14.33
N ARG A 198 6.58 29.36 15.16
CA ARG A 198 7.05 28.22 15.96
C ARG A 198 7.58 27.12 15.05
N VAL A 199 8.70 26.52 15.45
CA VAL A 199 9.28 25.32 14.84
C VAL A 199 9.95 24.52 15.94
N THR A 200 9.27 23.49 16.46
CA THR A 200 9.86 22.65 17.54
C THR A 200 10.58 21.40 17.01
N CYS A 201 10.34 21.02 15.75
CA CYS A 201 10.99 19.90 15.07
C CYS A 201 11.60 20.36 13.73
N PRO A 202 12.78 21.01 13.72
CA PRO A 202 13.34 21.62 12.51
C PRO A 202 13.70 20.63 11.40
N ASP A 203 13.82 19.34 11.72
CA ASP A 203 14.11 18.23 10.82
C ASP A 203 12.86 17.44 10.39
N PHE A 204 11.66 17.92 10.72
CA PHE A 204 10.41 17.20 10.45
C PHE A 204 10.26 16.77 8.99
N GLU A 205 10.36 17.72 8.05
CA GLU A 205 10.25 17.44 6.61
C GLU A 205 11.34 16.49 6.06
N LEU A 206 12.47 16.36 6.76
CA LEU A 206 13.57 15.46 6.35
C LEU A 206 13.38 14.02 6.85
N LYS A 207 12.54 13.82 7.89
CA LYS A 207 12.37 12.55 8.60
C LYS A 207 10.97 11.95 8.47
N ILE A 208 10.07 12.58 7.72
CA ILE A 208 8.78 11.96 7.39
C ILE A 208 9.02 10.76 6.47
N ILE A 209 8.50 9.61 6.88
CA ILE A 209 8.58 8.36 6.11
C ILE A 209 7.29 8.15 5.30
N LYS A 210 6.15 8.49 5.88
CA LYS A 210 4.81 8.32 5.28
C LYS A 210 3.95 9.52 5.67
N LYS A 211 3.18 10.04 4.72
CA LYS A 211 2.16 11.09 4.93
C LYS A 211 0.98 10.81 4.01
N GLU A 212 -0.22 10.70 4.58
CA GLU A 212 -1.44 10.40 3.81
C GLU A 212 -2.61 11.21 4.38
N LEU A 213 -3.32 11.93 3.51
CA LEU A 213 -4.50 12.70 3.89
C LEU A 213 -5.63 11.73 4.25
N ILE A 214 -6.18 11.86 5.46
CA ILE A 214 -7.27 11.00 5.94
C ILE A 214 -8.58 11.76 6.15
N TRP A 215 -8.54 13.09 6.27
CA TRP A 215 -9.74 13.91 6.43
C TRP A 215 -9.53 15.36 5.97
N THR A 216 -10.58 15.95 5.39
CA THR A 216 -10.71 17.38 5.09
C THR A 216 -12.13 17.86 5.39
N ASN A 217 -12.31 19.10 5.87
CA ASN A 217 -13.64 19.66 6.16
C ASN A 217 -14.31 20.31 4.92
N LYS A 218 -13.56 20.65 3.86
CA LYS A 218 -14.04 21.37 2.68
C LYS A 218 -13.21 21.03 1.44
N ASP A 219 -13.89 20.81 0.31
CA ASP A 219 -13.27 20.71 -1.03
C ASP A 219 -13.00 22.11 -1.63
#